data_AF-A0A970H3M2-F1
#
_entry.id   AF-A0A970H3M2-F1
#
_cell.length_a   1.000
_cell.length_b   1.000
_cell.length_c   1.000
_cell.angle_alpha   90.00
_cell.angle_beta   90.00
_cell.angle_gamma   90.00
#
_symmetry.space_group_name_H-M   'P 1'
#
loop_
_entity.id
_entity.type
_entity.pdbx_description
1 polymer ?
#
loop_
_entity_poly.entity_id
_entity_poly.type
_entity_poly.pdbx_seq_one_letter_code
_entity_poly.pdbx_strand_id
1 'polypeptide(L)' 'MNRIQREWKMHEWERILVQNGWYKHRSGKGSHQIWTNGKAKMAVPRKLNSMIALRLIKEHNIVVG' A
#
# COMPACT_ATOMS: atom_id res chain seq x y z
N MET A 1 -20.43 -15.14 -3.68
CA MET A 1 -19.60 -15.23 -2.46
C MET A 1 -19.15 -13.82 -2.10
N ASN A 2 -19.85 -13.14 -1.19
CA ASN A 2 -19.47 -11.78 -0.76
C ASN A 2 -18.17 -11.89 0.05
N ARG A 3 -17.02 -11.68 -0.61
CA ARG A 3 -15.76 -11.46 0.10
C ARG A 3 -15.92 -10.13 0.83
N ILE A 4 -16.04 -10.17 2.14
CA ILE A 4 -15.88 -8.98 2.99
C ILE A 4 -14.50 -8.41 2.62
N GLN A 5 -14.52 -7.30 1.89
CA GLN A 5 -13.30 -6.62 1.50
C GLN A 5 -12.83 -5.85 2.74
N ARG A 6 -11.73 -6.28 3.38
CA ARG A 6 -11.13 -5.53 4.47
C ARG A 6 -10.73 -4.17 3.95
N GLU A 7 -11.30 -3.12 4.50
CA GLU A 7 -10.83 -1.75 4.26
C GLU A 7 -9.64 -1.51 5.19
N TRP A 8 -8.48 -1.20 4.61
CA TRP A 8 -7.33 -0.76 5.40
C TRP A 8 -7.39 0.75 5.54
N LYS A 9 -7.36 1.24 6.78
CA LYS A 9 -7.09 2.66 7.00
C LYS A 9 -5.68 2.95 6.53
N MET A 10 -5.45 4.16 6.00
CA MET A 10 -4.14 4.52 5.43
C MET A 10 -2.99 4.26 6.41
N HIS A 11 -3.14 4.59 7.69
CA HIS A 11 -2.10 4.35 8.70
C HIS A 11 -1.78 2.86 8.92
N GLU A 12 -2.76 1.96 8.81
CA GLU A 12 -2.54 0.51 8.90
C GLU A 12 -1.76 0.02 7.69
N TRP A 13 -2.15 0.49 6.50
CA TRP A 13 -1.44 0.20 5.26
C TRP A 13 0.01 0.67 5.31
N GLU A 14 0.27 1.89 5.76
CA GLU A 14 1.64 2.41 5.91
C GLU A 14 2.49 1.53 6.86
N ARG A 15 1.91 1.03 7.96
CA ARG A 15 2.60 0.09 8.87
C ARG A 15 2.94 -1.24 8.19
N ILE A 16 1.99 -1.81 7.46
CA ILE A 16 2.20 -3.04 6.69
C ILE A 16 3.35 -2.85 5.70
N LEU A 17 3.38 -1.73 4.97
CA LEU A 17 4.45 -1.43 4.02
C LEU A 17 5.82 -1.36 4.70
N VAL A 18 5.92 -0.66 5.83
CA VAL A 18 7.17 -0.57 6.60
C VAL A 18 7.65 -1.95 7.08
N GLN A 19 6.74 -2.80 7.58
CA GLN A 19 7.07 -4.17 7.99
C GLN A 19 7.56 -5.04 6.80
N ASN A 20 7.09 -4.73 5.59
CA ASN A 20 7.54 -5.37 4.35
C ASN A 20 8.79 -4.71 3.73
N GLY A 21 9.48 -3.85 4.48
CA GLY A 21 10.73 -3.20 4.03
C GLY A 21 10.52 -2.05 3.03
N TRP A 22 9.30 -1.58 2.85
CA TRP A 22 9.01 -0.40 2.03
C TRP A 22 9.11 0.87 2.87
N TYR A 23 9.64 1.94 2.28
CA TYR A 23 9.69 3.26 2.89
C TYR A 23 9.22 4.34 1.91
N LYS A 24 8.76 5.48 2.46
CA LYS A 24 8.30 6.62 1.66
C LYS A 24 9.48 7.22 0.90
N HIS A 25 9.42 7.14 -0.43
CA HIS A 25 10.39 7.78 -1.31
C HIS A 25 9.99 9.24 -1.61
N ARG A 26 8.68 9.48 -1.77
CA ARG A 26 8.15 10.83 -2.02
C ARG A 26 6.73 10.96 -1.47
N SER A 27 6.50 12.01 -0.70
CA SER A 27 5.17 12.46 -0.31
C SER A 27 5.00 13.94 -0.67
N GLY A 28 4.38 14.21 -1.82
CA GLY A 28 4.03 15.58 -2.24
C GLY A 28 2.60 15.97 -1.90
N LYS A 29 2.16 17.16 -2.31
CA LYS A 29 0.76 17.63 -2.23
C LYS A 29 -0.21 16.89 -3.18
N GLY A 30 0.29 15.92 -3.95
CA GLY A 30 -0.52 15.13 -4.87
C GLY A 30 -1.41 14.09 -4.18
N SER A 31 -2.27 13.45 -4.98
CA SER A 31 -3.21 12.40 -4.55
C SER A 31 -2.54 11.05 -4.24
N HIS A 32 -1.24 10.91 -4.55
CA HIS A 32 -0.49 9.67 -4.38
C HIS A 32 0.80 9.89 -3.56
N GLN A 33 1.18 8.86 -2.82
CA GLN A 33 2.49 8.70 -2.20
C GLN A 33 3.30 7.70 -3.02
N ILE A 34 4.62 7.89 -3.11
CA ILE A 34 5.52 6.92 -3.74
C ILE A 34 6.31 6.21 -2.64
N TRP A 35 6.27 4.89 -2.67
CA TRP A 35 6.98 3.98 -1.79
C TRP A 35 8.03 3.20 -2.56
N THR A 36 9.12 2.82 -1.91
CA THR A 36 10.16 1.97 -2.49
C THR A 36 10.76 1.06 -1.43
N ASN A 37 11.27 -0.10 -1.84
CA ASN A 37 12.09 -0.99 -1.03
C ASN A 37 13.55 -1.02 -1.53
N GLY A 38 13.97 -0.03 -2.32
CA GLY A 38 15.28 0.03 -2.98
C GLY A 38 15.38 -0.77 -4.29
N LYS A 39 14.46 -1.71 -4.55
CA LYS A 39 14.42 -2.51 -5.79
C LYS A 39 13.25 -2.13 -6.70
N ALA A 40 12.09 -1.88 -6.11
CA ALA A 40 10.86 -1.52 -6.80
C ALA A 40 10.28 -0.22 -6.28
N LYS A 41 9.39 0.39 -7.07
CA LYS A 41 8.60 1.57 -6.69
C LYS A 41 7.12 1.24 -6.79
N MET A 42 6.34 1.81 -5.88
CA MET A 42 4.89 1.62 -5.79
C MET A 42 4.23 2.98 -5.57
N ALA A 43 3.21 3.28 -6.38
CA ALA A 43 2.36 4.45 -6.18
C ALA A 43 1.13 4.06 -5.36
N VAL A 44 0.96 4.67 -4.19
CA VAL A 44 -0.15 4.40 -3.28
C VAL A 44 -1.06 5.63 -3.23
N PRO A 45 -2.34 5.54 -3.61
CA PRO A 45 -3.26 6.66 -3.47
C PRO A 45 -3.50 6.98 -1.99
N ARG A 46 -3.65 8.27 -1.66
CA ARG A 46 -3.99 8.72 -0.29
C ARG A 46 -5.37 8.23 0.16
N LYS A 47 -6.25 7.96 -0.80
CA LYS A 47 -7.54 7.29 -0.59
C LYS A 47 -7.40 5.86 -1.07
N LEU A 48 -6.94 4.99 -0.17
CA LEU A 48 -6.76 3.57 -0.46
C LEU A 48 -8.10 2.85 -0.30
N ASN A 49 -8.59 2.24 -1.38
CA ASN A 49 -9.69 1.28 -1.30
C ASN A 49 -9.15 -0.15 -1.28
N SER A 50 -10.00 -1.07 -0.86
CA SER A 50 -9.72 -2.51 -0.76
C SER A 50 -9.22 -3.14 -2.06
N MET A 51 -9.81 -2.78 -3.21
CA MET A 51 -9.42 -3.34 -4.52
C MET A 51 -8.00 -2.93 -4.91
N ILE A 52 -7.64 -1.66 -4.68
CA ILE A 52 -6.29 -1.16 -4.90
C ILE A 52 -5.32 -1.83 -3.93
N ALA A 53 -5.67 -1.94 -2.64
CA ALA A 53 -4.83 -2.62 -1.66
C ALA A 53 -4.56 -4.09 -2.05
N LEU A 54 -5.60 -4.85 -2.43
CA LEU A 54 -5.46 -6.23 -2.88
C LEU A 54 -4.59 -6.36 -4.13
N ARG A 55 -4.75 -5.45 -5.09
CA ARG A 55 -3.89 -5.38 -6.29
C ARG A 55 -2.43 -5.18 -5.89
N LEU A 56 -2.16 -4.19 -5.04
CA LEU A 56 -0.80 -3.87 -4.59
C LEU A 56 -0.17 -5.02 -3.80
N ILE A 57 -0.95 -5.70 -2.94
CA ILE A 57 -0.50 -6.90 -2.23
C ILE A 57 0.01 -7.96 -3.20
N LYS A 58 -0.78 -8.24 -4.25
CA LYS A 58 -0.45 -9.25 -5.25
C LYS A 58 0.73 -8.84 -6.13
N GLU A 59 0.76 -7.59 -6.61
CA GLU A 59 1.81 -7.09 -7.50
C GLU A 59 3.18 -7.02 -6.81
N HIS A 60 3.20 -6.77 -5.49
CA HIS A 60 4.42 -6.51 -4.74
C HIS A 60 4.73 -7.56 -3.65
N ASN A 61 3.98 -8.67 -3.60
CA ASN A 61 4.13 -9.76 -2.63
C ASN A 61 4.16 -9.25 -1.17
N ILE A 62 3.23 -8.34 -0.84
CA ILE A 62 3.15 -7.77 0.51
C ILE A 62 2.51 -8.79 1.44
N VAL A 63 3.19 -9.11 2.54
CA VAL A 63 2.65 -9.99 3.58
C VAL A 63 1.74 -9.18 4.50
N VAL A 64 0.50 -9.62 4.65
CA VAL A 64 -0.48 -9.07 5.58
C VAL A 64 -0.73 -10.09 6.69
N GLY A 65 -0.44 -9.70 7.94
CA GLY A 65 -0.70 -10.48 9.16
C GLY A 65 -2.00 -10.11 9.83
#